data_AF-A0A5P9ISJ9-F1
#
_entry.id   AF-A0A5P9ISJ9-F1
#
_cell.length_a   1.000
_cell.length_b   1.000
_cell.length_c   1.000
_cell.angle_alpha   90.00
_cell.angle_beta   90.00
_cell.angle_gamma   90.00
#
_symmetry.space_group_name_H-M   'P 1'
#
loop_
_entity.id
_entity.type
_entity.pdbx_description
1 polymer ?
#
loop_
_entity_poly.entity_id
_entity_poly.type
_entity_poly.pdbx_seq_one_letter_code
_entity_poly.pdbx_strand_id
1 'polypeptide(L)'
;MNVEKELSQWLDANIPQRRANKSRDAQAVLLHYGFGDIAWPTLEQIGEQLSIGTRERVRQVLNSTFKTKASIEHFPVLQVALEEISKIDFESIPDVRKRLTSLGVISPSTRIRGLLNLGNDLGAIGNYEFVDHNLTKLSRSEAEFDEKTFLGTKSATADLKKFFKKAKTLPGLLGLASKAYLEDEIGSEAADRIWRFMELGAEAEVIQDGDQQWYIFEDRDNTLINSCEKIASISTANNAQVLAETLRNSLRRRTQKYEYPSSEVINKWIYQSKWFEITGGVAIFLGSPESLTKVEQAVVQYLEGKGPSKYPPLKDYLLGLGFSKPNVDKAVTASPLVYVDKTDTRKKYTYTLVSEVGYSSKSSADLDERYRIFSNRLKRLLTTGGPEVSREVLVRREQSILREWLFNGKLTEICAICGKEYSVAALVTAHKKKRADCTDSEKTDPRIVFPLCLFGCDFLYEAGMVRIINGKVVSSRKDAEQTTDILIANAVDGNAVDERWVEGKASYFGAT
;
A
#
# COMPACT_ATOMS: atom_id res chain seq x y z
N MET A 1 -22.42 -25.36 -9.60
CA MET A 1 -23.42 -24.35 -9.99
C MET A 1 -22.98 -23.03 -9.39
N ASN A 2 -22.98 -21.90 -10.12
CA ASN A 2 -22.66 -20.58 -9.56
C ASN A 2 -23.89 -19.65 -9.64
N VAL A 3 -23.87 -18.51 -8.93
CA VAL A 3 -25.02 -17.58 -8.85
C VAL A 3 -25.50 -17.12 -10.22
N GLU A 4 -24.59 -16.83 -11.15
CA GLU A 4 -24.96 -16.40 -12.51
C GLU A 4 -25.74 -17.49 -13.27
N LYS A 5 -25.24 -18.73 -13.22
CA LYS A 5 -25.93 -19.88 -13.84
C LYS A 5 -27.26 -20.17 -13.16
N GLU A 6 -27.33 -20.06 -11.82
CA GLU A 6 -28.56 -20.24 -11.06
C GLU A 6 -29.63 -19.21 -11.47
N LEU A 7 -29.25 -17.94 -11.55
CA LEU A 7 -30.14 -16.87 -12.02
C LEU A 7 -30.60 -17.09 -13.45
N SER A 8 -29.68 -17.45 -14.36
CA SER A 8 -30.01 -17.75 -15.76
C SER A 8 -31.03 -18.89 -15.87
N GLN A 9 -30.80 -20.00 -15.15
CA GLN A 9 -31.71 -21.15 -15.16
C GLN A 9 -33.09 -20.81 -14.60
N TRP A 10 -33.13 -20.03 -13.52
CA TRP A 10 -34.40 -19.59 -12.95
C TRP A 10 -35.17 -18.70 -13.93
N LEU A 11 -34.50 -17.77 -14.63
CA LEU A 11 -35.12 -16.92 -15.65
C LEU A 11 -35.65 -17.76 -16.82
N ASP A 12 -34.88 -18.74 -17.29
CA ASP A 12 -35.30 -19.62 -18.37
C ASP A 12 -36.52 -20.47 -18.01
N ALA A 13 -36.63 -20.91 -16.75
CA ALA A 13 -37.78 -21.67 -16.27
C ALA A 13 -39.03 -20.79 -16.03
N ASN A 14 -38.86 -19.55 -15.58
CA ASN A 14 -39.96 -18.70 -15.10
C ASN A 14 -40.44 -17.65 -16.11
N ILE A 15 -39.73 -17.46 -17.22
CA ILE A 15 -40.20 -16.62 -18.33
C ILE A 15 -40.97 -17.49 -19.33
N PRO A 16 -42.27 -17.17 -19.61
CA PRO A 16 -43.09 -17.96 -20.53
C PRO A 16 -42.44 -18.08 -21.91
N GLN A 17 -42.39 -19.30 -22.47
CA GLN A 17 -41.80 -19.55 -23.79
C GLN A 17 -42.47 -18.73 -24.92
N ARG A 18 -43.76 -18.44 -24.77
CA ARG A 18 -44.53 -17.58 -25.70
C ARG A 18 -44.14 -16.10 -25.68
N ARG A 19 -43.27 -15.66 -24.75
CA ARG A 19 -42.85 -14.26 -24.66
C ARG A 19 -41.86 -13.96 -25.78
N ALA A 20 -42.28 -13.17 -26.76
CA ALA A 20 -41.49 -12.85 -27.96
C ALA A 20 -40.06 -12.36 -27.66
N ASN A 21 -39.87 -11.65 -26.55
CA ASN A 21 -38.58 -11.08 -26.15
C ASN A 21 -37.93 -11.81 -24.96
N LYS A 22 -38.23 -13.11 -24.75
CA LYS A 22 -37.75 -13.87 -23.58
C LYS A 22 -36.24 -13.74 -23.33
N SER A 23 -35.42 -14.04 -24.33
CA SER A 23 -33.95 -14.03 -24.21
C SER A 23 -33.42 -12.63 -23.87
N ARG A 24 -33.92 -11.60 -24.58
CA ARG A 24 -33.57 -10.19 -24.32
C ARG A 24 -33.97 -9.75 -22.91
N ASP A 25 -35.17 -10.11 -22.47
CA ASP A 25 -35.68 -9.70 -21.15
C ASP A 25 -34.91 -10.43 -20.01
N ALA A 26 -34.49 -11.68 -20.23
CA ALA A 26 -33.59 -12.41 -19.33
C ALA A 26 -32.19 -11.76 -19.27
N GLN A 27 -31.63 -11.41 -20.42
CA GLN A 27 -30.34 -10.72 -20.53
C GLN A 27 -30.37 -9.35 -19.84
N ALA A 28 -31.49 -8.63 -19.91
CA ALA A 28 -31.67 -7.37 -19.20
C ALA A 28 -31.55 -7.53 -17.67
N VAL A 29 -32.06 -8.64 -17.12
CA VAL A 29 -31.94 -8.97 -15.69
C VAL A 29 -30.49 -9.31 -15.34
N LEU A 30 -29.82 -10.15 -16.13
CA LEU A 30 -28.40 -10.50 -15.91
C LEU A 30 -27.51 -9.24 -15.90
N LEU A 31 -27.63 -8.39 -16.93
CA LEU A 31 -26.88 -7.13 -17.03
C LEU A 31 -27.19 -6.16 -15.88
N HIS A 32 -28.46 -6.10 -15.44
CA HIS A 32 -28.84 -5.22 -14.31
C HIS A 32 -28.06 -5.54 -13.03
N TYR A 33 -27.81 -6.83 -12.78
CA TYR A 33 -27.03 -7.29 -11.64
C TYR A 33 -25.54 -7.45 -11.96
N GLY A 34 -25.08 -7.01 -13.15
CA GLY A 34 -23.66 -7.02 -13.51
C GLY A 34 -23.11 -8.41 -13.84
N PHE A 35 -23.98 -9.34 -14.24
CA PHE A 35 -23.59 -10.61 -14.86
C PHE A 35 -23.47 -10.42 -16.39
N GLY A 36 -22.43 -11.00 -17.00
CA GLY A 36 -22.06 -10.80 -18.40
C GLY A 36 -20.87 -9.84 -18.63
N ASP A 37 -20.65 -9.46 -19.89
CA ASP A 37 -19.41 -8.81 -20.33
C ASP A 37 -19.27 -7.33 -19.94
N ILE A 38 -20.36 -6.68 -19.51
CA ILE A 38 -20.37 -5.25 -19.21
C ILE A 38 -20.54 -5.01 -17.72
N ALA A 39 -19.63 -4.21 -17.20
CA ALA A 39 -19.56 -3.73 -15.84
C ALA A 39 -20.79 -2.87 -15.47
N TRP A 40 -21.78 -3.50 -14.84
CA TRP A 40 -22.93 -2.86 -14.17
C TRP A 40 -23.54 -1.65 -14.89
N PRO A 41 -24.07 -1.85 -16.11
CA PRO A 41 -24.63 -0.77 -16.92
C PRO A 41 -25.78 -0.04 -16.23
N THR A 42 -25.94 1.25 -16.54
CA THR A 42 -27.14 2.02 -16.17
C THR A 42 -28.37 1.46 -16.88
N LEU A 43 -29.57 1.82 -16.39
CA LEU A 43 -30.81 1.39 -17.07
C LEU A 43 -30.88 1.95 -18.49
N GLU A 44 -30.34 3.15 -18.70
CA GLU A 44 -30.20 3.77 -20.01
C GLU A 44 -29.27 2.94 -20.92
N GLN A 45 -28.09 2.54 -20.43
CA GLN A 45 -27.14 1.70 -21.19
C GLN A 45 -27.73 0.33 -21.53
N ILE A 46 -28.45 -0.31 -20.60
CA ILE A 46 -29.17 -1.58 -20.88
C ILE A 46 -30.23 -1.35 -21.95
N GLY A 47 -30.95 -0.23 -21.88
CA GLY A 47 -32.01 0.13 -22.82
C GLY A 47 -31.50 0.31 -24.25
N GLU A 48 -30.35 0.97 -24.40
CA GLU A 48 -29.64 1.16 -25.66
C GLU A 48 -29.08 -0.16 -26.20
N GLN A 49 -28.29 -0.87 -25.39
CA GLN A 49 -27.62 -2.12 -25.78
C GLN A 49 -28.61 -3.20 -26.23
N LEU A 50 -29.72 -3.35 -25.51
CA LEU A 50 -30.71 -4.39 -25.80
C LEU A 50 -31.86 -3.90 -26.69
N SER A 51 -31.81 -2.66 -27.19
CA SER A 51 -32.89 -2.05 -27.97
C SER A 51 -34.26 -2.15 -27.28
N ILE A 52 -34.29 -1.99 -25.95
CA ILE A 52 -35.52 -1.98 -25.14
C ILE A 52 -36.17 -0.60 -25.14
N GLY A 53 -35.37 0.46 -25.32
CA GLY A 53 -35.81 1.85 -25.33
C GLY A 53 -35.46 2.57 -24.03
N THR A 54 -36.44 3.26 -23.44
CA THR A 54 -36.20 4.17 -22.30
C THR A 54 -35.85 3.42 -21.01
N ARG A 55 -35.20 4.12 -20.07
CA ARG A 55 -34.96 3.64 -18.70
C ARG A 55 -36.21 3.08 -18.02
N GLU A 56 -37.35 3.75 -18.17
CA GLU A 56 -38.61 3.28 -17.57
C GLU A 56 -39.08 1.96 -18.20
N ARG A 57 -38.85 1.77 -19.49
CA ARG A 57 -39.16 0.51 -20.16
C ARG A 57 -38.30 -0.63 -19.64
N VAL A 58 -37.00 -0.40 -19.43
CA VAL A 58 -36.10 -1.39 -18.80
C VAL A 58 -36.58 -1.73 -17.38
N ARG A 59 -36.96 -0.73 -16.57
CA ARG A 59 -37.51 -0.96 -15.23
C ARG A 59 -38.76 -1.85 -15.25
N GLN A 60 -39.68 -1.63 -16.18
CA GLN A 60 -40.87 -2.46 -16.36
C GLN A 60 -40.51 -3.90 -16.75
N VAL A 61 -39.50 -4.09 -17.60
CA VAL A 61 -38.97 -5.42 -17.95
C VAL A 61 -38.42 -6.11 -16.70
N LEU A 62 -37.56 -5.46 -15.92
CA LEU A 62 -36.98 -6.03 -14.70
C LEU A 62 -38.06 -6.45 -13.69
N ASN A 63 -39.07 -5.60 -13.47
CA ASN A 63 -40.16 -5.89 -12.55
C ASN A 63 -40.98 -7.10 -12.99
N SER A 64 -41.49 -7.08 -14.22
CA SER A 64 -42.36 -8.14 -14.77
C SER A 64 -41.66 -9.48 -14.99
N THR A 65 -40.35 -9.45 -15.17
CA THR A 65 -39.52 -10.63 -15.49
C THR A 65 -38.96 -11.28 -14.23
N PHE A 66 -38.54 -10.46 -13.26
CA PHE A 66 -37.80 -10.92 -12.08
C PHE A 66 -38.38 -10.39 -10.76
N LYS A 67 -38.33 -9.07 -10.51
CA LYS A 67 -38.50 -8.52 -9.14
C LYS A 67 -39.84 -8.84 -8.48
N THR A 68 -40.93 -9.00 -9.23
CA THR A 68 -42.25 -9.30 -8.65
C THR A 68 -42.52 -10.80 -8.49
N LYS A 69 -41.59 -11.67 -8.89
CA LYS A 69 -41.75 -13.13 -8.95
C LYS A 69 -40.70 -13.88 -8.14
N ALA A 70 -39.51 -13.32 -8.05
CA ALA A 70 -38.39 -13.92 -7.37
C ALA A 70 -38.44 -13.64 -5.85
N SER A 71 -38.21 -14.67 -5.04
CA SER A 71 -37.83 -14.60 -3.63
C SER A 71 -36.45 -15.23 -3.45
N ILE A 72 -35.79 -14.95 -2.32
CA ILE A 72 -34.47 -15.53 -2.00
C ILE A 72 -34.49 -17.07 -1.94
N GLU A 73 -35.63 -17.68 -1.57
CA GLU A 73 -35.80 -19.13 -1.45
C GLU A 73 -35.53 -19.88 -2.77
N HIS A 74 -35.66 -19.20 -3.92
CA HIS A 74 -35.36 -19.80 -5.22
C HIS A 74 -33.87 -19.88 -5.55
N PHE A 75 -32.99 -19.24 -4.76
CA PHE A 75 -31.57 -19.07 -5.08
C PHE A 75 -30.67 -19.62 -3.96
N PRO A 76 -30.61 -20.95 -3.73
CA PRO A 76 -29.77 -21.55 -2.70
C PRO A 76 -28.26 -21.24 -2.87
N VAL A 77 -27.75 -21.12 -4.10
CA VAL A 77 -26.33 -20.76 -4.33
C VAL A 77 -26.08 -19.30 -3.94
N LEU A 78 -27.01 -18.40 -4.26
CA LEU A 78 -26.95 -17.02 -3.79
C LEU A 78 -27.02 -16.94 -2.25
N GLN A 79 -27.88 -17.73 -1.60
CA GLN A 79 -27.97 -17.76 -0.13
C GLN A 79 -26.61 -18.08 0.51
N VAL A 80 -25.92 -19.11 0.03
CA VAL A 80 -24.56 -19.45 0.53
C VAL A 80 -23.60 -18.26 0.35
N ALA A 81 -23.62 -17.59 -0.81
CA ALA A 81 -22.77 -16.43 -1.04
C ALA A 81 -23.11 -15.25 -0.11
N LEU A 82 -24.40 -14.97 0.12
CA LEU A 82 -24.86 -13.88 0.99
C LEU A 82 -24.61 -14.20 2.47
N GLU A 83 -24.72 -15.45 2.90
CA GLU A 83 -24.38 -15.89 4.26
C GLU A 83 -22.90 -15.65 4.55
N GLU A 84 -22.00 -15.97 3.62
CA GLU A 84 -20.57 -15.68 3.76
C GLU A 84 -20.29 -14.18 3.81
N ILE A 85 -20.98 -13.39 2.98
CA ILE A 85 -20.82 -11.93 3.00
C ILE A 85 -21.38 -11.34 4.31
N SER A 86 -22.45 -11.91 4.86
CA SER A 86 -23.10 -11.41 6.09
C SER A 86 -22.18 -11.46 7.32
N LYS A 87 -21.14 -12.32 7.29
CA LYS A 87 -20.12 -12.45 8.33
C LYS A 87 -19.07 -11.34 8.27
N ILE A 88 -19.05 -10.56 7.19
CA ILE A 88 -18.08 -9.48 6.97
C ILE A 88 -18.59 -8.22 7.63
N ASP A 89 -17.78 -7.65 8.51
CA ASP A 89 -17.93 -6.27 8.95
C ASP A 89 -17.13 -5.30 8.08
N PHE A 90 -15.87 -5.63 7.79
CA PHE A 90 -14.95 -4.93 6.91
C PHE A 90 -13.87 -5.86 6.34
N GLU A 91 -13.74 -5.97 5.01
CA GLU A 91 -12.74 -6.83 4.36
C GLU A 91 -12.39 -6.36 2.95
N SER A 92 -11.21 -6.76 2.44
CA SER A 92 -10.81 -6.46 1.06
C SER A 92 -11.67 -7.23 0.04
N ILE A 93 -12.07 -6.58 -1.05
CA ILE A 93 -12.82 -7.24 -2.14
C ILE A 93 -12.06 -8.45 -2.72
N PRO A 94 -10.73 -8.41 -2.92
CA PRO A 94 -9.98 -9.57 -3.39
C PRO A 94 -10.11 -10.79 -2.48
N ASP A 95 -10.08 -10.60 -1.15
CA ASP A 95 -10.20 -11.71 -0.19
C ASP A 95 -11.62 -12.29 -0.19
N VAL A 96 -12.65 -11.43 -0.22
CA VAL A 96 -14.05 -11.84 -0.34
C VAL A 96 -14.27 -12.65 -1.63
N ARG A 97 -13.78 -12.14 -2.76
CA ARG A 97 -13.87 -12.79 -4.07
C ARG A 97 -13.15 -14.14 -4.07
N LYS A 98 -11.94 -14.20 -3.52
CA LYS A 98 -11.16 -15.45 -3.40
C LYS A 98 -11.95 -16.50 -2.62
N ARG A 99 -12.49 -16.14 -1.45
CA ARG A 99 -13.28 -17.04 -0.61
C ARG A 99 -14.53 -17.56 -1.33
N LEU A 100 -15.33 -16.69 -1.93
CA LEU A 100 -16.54 -17.08 -2.65
C LEU A 100 -16.25 -17.91 -3.90
N THR A 101 -15.13 -17.64 -4.59
CA THR A 101 -14.69 -18.42 -5.75
C THR A 101 -14.28 -19.84 -5.32
N SER A 102 -13.56 -19.98 -4.20
CA SER A 102 -13.18 -21.28 -3.66
C SER A 102 -14.38 -22.14 -3.24
N LEU A 103 -15.47 -21.51 -2.81
CA LEU A 103 -16.74 -22.20 -2.53
C LEU A 103 -17.51 -22.60 -3.79
N GLY A 104 -17.04 -22.19 -4.98
CA GLY A 104 -17.69 -22.46 -6.26
C GLY A 104 -19.00 -21.72 -6.47
N VAL A 105 -19.37 -20.79 -5.58
CA VAL A 105 -20.64 -20.04 -5.66
C VAL A 105 -20.57 -18.90 -6.67
N ILE A 106 -19.39 -18.41 -7.01
CA ILE A 106 -19.17 -17.39 -8.04
C ILE A 106 -18.03 -17.76 -8.99
N SER A 107 -17.95 -17.06 -10.14
CA SER A 107 -16.77 -17.12 -11.01
C SER A 107 -15.74 -16.06 -10.58
N PRO A 108 -14.45 -16.21 -10.95
CA PRO A 108 -13.43 -15.21 -10.64
C PRO A 108 -13.75 -13.80 -11.16
N SER A 109 -14.46 -13.68 -12.29
CA SER A 109 -14.88 -12.41 -12.89
C SER A 109 -16.17 -11.86 -12.30
N THR A 110 -16.89 -12.61 -11.47
CA THR A 110 -18.17 -12.19 -10.90
C THR A 110 -17.99 -11.02 -9.95
N ARG A 111 -18.75 -9.96 -10.19
CA ARG A 111 -18.67 -8.73 -9.43
C ARG A 111 -19.41 -8.83 -8.08
N ILE A 112 -18.74 -8.53 -6.97
CA ILE A 112 -19.32 -8.64 -5.62
C ILE A 112 -20.50 -7.67 -5.45
N ARG A 113 -20.40 -6.49 -6.08
CA ARG A 113 -21.48 -5.50 -6.11
C ARG A 113 -22.78 -6.06 -6.70
N GLY A 114 -22.66 -6.90 -7.72
CA GLY A 114 -23.78 -7.55 -8.39
C GLY A 114 -24.57 -8.47 -7.46
N LEU A 115 -23.84 -9.30 -6.71
CA LEU A 115 -24.39 -10.21 -5.70
C LEU A 115 -25.16 -9.44 -4.62
N LEU A 116 -24.56 -8.36 -4.11
CA LEU A 116 -25.18 -7.51 -3.09
C LEU A 116 -26.45 -6.82 -3.59
N ASN A 117 -26.44 -6.31 -4.82
CA ASN A 117 -27.64 -5.70 -5.42
C ASN A 117 -28.76 -6.71 -5.59
N LEU A 118 -28.45 -7.93 -6.06
CA LEU A 118 -29.40 -9.03 -6.20
C LEU A 118 -29.98 -9.44 -4.85
N GLY A 119 -29.11 -9.66 -3.85
CA GLY A 119 -29.53 -9.97 -2.49
C GLY A 119 -30.39 -8.87 -1.86
N ASN A 120 -30.04 -7.60 -2.07
CA ASN A 120 -30.81 -6.47 -1.54
C ASN A 120 -32.19 -6.34 -2.19
N ASP A 121 -32.30 -6.54 -3.51
CA ASP A 121 -33.61 -6.58 -4.20
C ASP A 121 -34.48 -7.76 -3.74
N LEU A 122 -33.87 -8.85 -3.29
CA LEU A 122 -34.55 -10.03 -2.72
C LEU A 122 -34.76 -9.93 -1.19
N GLY A 123 -34.36 -8.83 -0.55
CA GLY A 123 -34.50 -8.62 0.89
C GLY A 123 -33.63 -9.54 1.76
N ALA A 124 -32.54 -10.08 1.20
CA ALA A 124 -31.73 -11.14 1.82
C ALA A 124 -30.42 -10.66 2.46
N ILE A 125 -30.01 -9.41 2.25
CA ILE A 125 -28.79 -8.87 2.83
C ILE A 125 -28.92 -7.38 3.14
N GLY A 126 -28.17 -6.93 4.15
CA GLY A 126 -28.13 -5.54 4.60
C GLY A 126 -27.33 -4.60 3.70
N ASN A 127 -27.27 -3.33 4.09
CA ASN A 127 -26.57 -2.28 3.35
C ASN A 127 -25.05 -2.33 3.58
N TYR A 128 -24.33 -2.85 2.61
CA TYR A 128 -22.88 -2.72 2.50
C TYR A 128 -22.48 -1.51 1.66
N GLU A 129 -21.29 -0.99 1.92
CA GLU A 129 -20.64 0.01 1.09
C GLU A 129 -19.23 -0.41 0.67
N PHE A 130 -18.82 0.16 -0.45
CA PHE A 130 -17.51 -0.06 -1.02
C PHE A 130 -16.70 1.20 -0.76
N VAL A 131 -15.49 1.03 -0.24
CA VAL A 131 -14.58 2.13 0.06
C VAL A 131 -13.20 1.89 -0.55
N ASP A 132 -12.51 2.98 -0.85
CA ASP A 132 -11.11 2.94 -1.25
C ASP A 132 -10.15 2.81 -0.05
N HIS A 133 -8.86 2.78 -0.34
CA HIS A 133 -7.77 2.77 0.64
C HIS A 133 -7.66 4.04 1.51
N ASN A 134 -8.47 5.08 1.25
CA ASN A 134 -8.63 6.25 2.10
C ASN A 134 -9.95 6.20 2.90
N LEU A 135 -10.66 5.07 2.86
CA LEU A 135 -11.99 4.89 3.42
C LEU A 135 -13.02 5.87 2.84
N THR A 136 -12.79 6.34 1.61
CA THR A 136 -13.73 7.15 0.85
C THR A 136 -14.71 6.24 0.13
N LYS A 137 -16.00 6.56 0.22
CA LYS A 137 -17.05 5.77 -0.42
C LYS A 137 -16.93 5.88 -1.94
N LEU A 138 -16.88 4.72 -2.60
CA LEU A 138 -16.83 4.64 -4.06
C LEU A 138 -18.20 4.90 -4.67
N SER A 139 -18.23 5.67 -5.76
CA SER A 139 -19.42 5.89 -6.57
C SER A 139 -19.80 4.67 -7.41
N ARG A 140 -20.93 4.77 -8.12
CA ARG A 140 -21.44 3.69 -8.98
C ARG A 140 -20.46 3.29 -10.10
N SER A 141 -19.77 4.28 -10.67
CA SER A 141 -18.80 4.10 -11.76
C SER A 141 -17.42 3.67 -11.27
N GLU A 142 -17.12 3.85 -9.98
CA GLU A 142 -15.82 3.52 -9.37
C GLU A 142 -15.84 2.17 -8.63
N ALA A 143 -17.03 1.60 -8.41
CA ALA A 143 -17.19 0.33 -7.73
C ALA A 143 -16.52 -0.80 -8.55
N GLU A 144 -15.43 -1.34 -7.98
CA GLU A 144 -14.52 -2.40 -8.48
C GLU A 144 -13.30 -1.97 -9.31
N PHE A 145 -12.51 -1.04 -8.77
CA PHE A 145 -11.05 -1.18 -8.88
C PHE A 145 -10.61 -2.24 -7.86
N ASP A 146 -10.74 -3.51 -8.26
CA ASP A 146 -10.76 -4.68 -7.35
C ASP A 146 -9.63 -4.69 -6.32
N GLU A 147 -8.42 -4.27 -6.67
CA GLU A 147 -7.25 -4.59 -5.86
C GLU A 147 -7.10 -3.74 -4.59
N LYS A 148 -7.64 -2.51 -4.55
CA LYS A 148 -7.59 -1.60 -3.38
C LYS A 148 -8.97 -1.20 -2.85
N THR A 149 -9.98 -2.02 -3.16
CA THR A 149 -11.36 -1.78 -2.72
C THR A 149 -11.69 -2.66 -1.53
N PHE A 150 -12.38 -2.08 -0.55
CA PHE A 150 -12.86 -2.78 0.64
C PHE A 150 -14.38 -2.76 0.69
N LEU A 151 -14.96 -3.84 1.19
CA LEU A 151 -16.35 -3.98 1.52
C LEU A 151 -16.53 -3.76 3.02
N GLY A 152 -17.50 -2.95 3.43
CA GLY A 152 -17.82 -2.80 4.84
C GLY A 152 -19.27 -2.44 5.09
N THR A 153 -19.74 -2.72 6.30
CA THR A 153 -21.02 -2.17 6.78
C THR A 153 -20.85 -0.67 7.06
N LYS A 154 -21.95 0.10 7.02
CA LYS A 154 -21.89 1.55 7.32
C LYS A 154 -21.32 1.86 8.71
N SER A 155 -21.66 1.04 9.72
CA SER A 155 -21.15 1.20 11.08
C SER A 155 -19.66 0.88 11.16
N ALA A 156 -19.25 -0.30 10.67
CA ALA A 156 -17.85 -0.70 10.69
C ALA A 156 -16.95 0.28 9.92
N THR A 157 -17.42 0.78 8.78
CA THR A 157 -16.68 1.77 7.97
C THR A 157 -16.57 3.12 8.70
N ALA A 158 -17.62 3.55 9.42
CA ALA A 158 -17.57 4.78 10.21
C ALA A 158 -16.60 4.66 11.40
N ASP A 159 -16.61 3.53 12.11
CA ASP A 159 -15.69 3.25 13.20
C ASP A 159 -14.24 3.16 12.69
N LEU A 160 -14.02 2.44 11.59
CA LEU A 160 -12.70 2.32 10.99
C LEU A 160 -12.16 3.68 10.52
N LYS A 161 -12.99 4.58 9.97
CA LYS A 161 -12.57 5.96 9.64
C LYS A 161 -12.09 6.72 10.86
N LYS A 162 -12.80 6.60 11.98
CA LYS A 162 -12.42 7.25 13.24
C LYS A 162 -11.09 6.70 13.76
N PHE A 163 -10.91 5.39 13.76
CA PHE A 163 -9.69 4.72 14.19
C PHE A 163 -8.51 4.99 13.25
N PHE A 164 -8.75 5.01 11.94
CA PHE A 164 -7.72 5.32 10.95
C PHE A 164 -7.23 6.76 11.07
N LYS A 165 -8.12 7.71 11.38
CA LYS A 165 -7.72 9.09 11.71
C LYS A 165 -6.78 9.12 12.92
N LYS A 166 -7.04 8.30 13.95
CA LYS A 166 -6.13 8.16 15.11
C LYS A 166 -4.78 7.58 14.70
N ALA A 167 -4.79 6.52 13.89
CA ALA A 167 -3.57 5.94 13.33
C ALA A 167 -2.76 6.94 12.51
N LYS A 168 -3.36 7.83 11.73
CA LYS A 168 -2.62 8.91 11.05
C LYS A 168 -2.07 9.97 12.01
N THR A 169 -2.86 10.36 13.01
CA THR A 169 -2.51 11.46 13.91
C THR A 169 -1.35 11.13 14.84
N LEU A 170 -1.27 9.87 15.33
CA LEU A 170 -0.21 9.42 16.24
C LEU A 170 1.21 9.65 15.70
N PRO A 171 1.63 9.04 14.57
CA PRO A 171 2.95 9.29 13.99
C PRO A 171 3.08 10.72 13.46
N GLY A 172 1.99 11.38 13.04
CA GLY A 172 2.04 12.79 12.66
C GLY A 172 2.63 13.69 13.76
N LEU A 173 2.31 13.38 15.03
CA LEU A 173 2.82 14.09 16.21
C LEU A 173 4.14 13.52 16.76
N LEU A 174 4.30 12.20 16.73
CA LEU A 174 5.45 11.50 17.33
C LEU A 174 6.62 11.29 16.36
N GLY A 175 6.43 11.60 15.07
CA GLY A 175 7.31 11.21 13.98
C GLY A 175 7.02 9.79 13.51
N LEU A 176 7.27 8.81 14.38
CA LEU A 176 6.83 7.42 14.24
C LEU A 176 6.03 7.02 15.48
N ALA A 177 5.06 6.13 15.31
CA ALA A 177 4.30 5.56 16.42
C ALA A 177 4.47 4.04 16.47
N SER A 178 4.51 3.47 17.67
CA SER A 178 4.48 2.01 17.84
C SER A 178 3.05 1.48 17.68
N LYS A 179 2.90 0.23 17.20
CA LYS A 179 1.62 -0.49 17.18
C LYS A 179 0.98 -0.53 18.57
N ALA A 180 1.77 -0.70 19.63
CA ALA A 180 1.29 -0.70 21.01
C ALA A 180 0.61 0.62 21.41
N TYR A 181 1.04 1.76 20.86
CA TYR A 181 0.39 3.05 21.13
C TYR A 181 -0.97 3.15 20.44
N LEU A 182 -1.10 2.54 19.26
CA LEU A 182 -2.39 2.45 18.59
C LEU A 182 -3.34 1.54 19.38
N GLU A 183 -2.87 0.38 19.84
CA GLU A 183 -3.63 -0.54 20.70
C GLU A 183 -4.14 0.14 21.97
N ASP A 184 -3.33 1.00 22.60
CA ASP A 184 -3.74 1.78 23.78
C ASP A 184 -4.77 2.88 23.46
N GLU A 185 -4.77 3.45 22.26
CA GLU A 185 -5.75 4.48 21.85
C GLU A 185 -7.11 3.91 21.44
N ILE A 186 -7.13 2.74 20.78
CA ILE A 186 -8.34 2.22 20.11
C ILE A 186 -8.71 0.78 20.47
N GLY A 187 -7.90 0.10 21.28
CA GLY A 187 -8.05 -1.31 21.63
C GLY A 187 -7.38 -2.25 20.62
N SER A 188 -6.91 -3.41 21.08
CA SER A 188 -6.12 -4.36 20.28
C SER A 188 -6.84 -4.83 19.01
N GLU A 189 -8.12 -5.21 19.13
CA GLU A 189 -8.90 -5.69 17.97
C GLU A 189 -9.04 -4.62 16.88
N ALA A 190 -9.32 -3.37 17.26
CA ALA A 190 -9.42 -2.26 16.31
C ALA A 190 -8.05 -1.90 15.72
N ALA A 191 -6.98 -1.97 16.52
CA ALA A 191 -5.62 -1.75 16.05
C ALA A 191 -5.19 -2.82 15.04
N ASP A 192 -5.50 -4.09 15.26
CA ASP A 192 -5.21 -5.17 14.30
C ASP A 192 -5.96 -4.98 12.98
N ARG A 193 -7.23 -4.58 13.04
CA ARG A 193 -8.03 -4.25 11.83
C ARG A 193 -7.42 -3.09 11.05
N ILE A 194 -7.02 -2.01 11.74
CA ILE A 194 -6.34 -0.87 11.11
C ILE A 194 -4.99 -1.27 10.56
N TRP A 195 -4.24 -2.10 11.28
CA TRP A 195 -2.95 -2.61 10.84
C TRP A 195 -3.08 -3.37 9.53
N ARG A 196 -4.04 -4.30 9.47
CA ARG A 196 -4.36 -5.05 8.25
C ARG A 196 -4.78 -4.14 7.10
N PHE A 197 -5.57 -3.11 7.39
CA PHE A 197 -5.98 -2.10 6.41
C PHE A 197 -4.76 -1.31 5.86
N MET A 198 -3.79 -0.97 6.71
CA MET A 198 -2.53 -0.34 6.28
C MET A 198 -1.70 -1.28 5.40
N GLU A 199 -1.52 -2.53 5.78
CA GLU A 199 -0.77 -3.51 4.99
C GLU A 199 -1.36 -3.74 3.59
N LEU A 200 -2.69 -3.71 3.49
CA LEU A 200 -3.41 -4.00 2.25
C LEU A 200 -3.60 -2.79 1.34
N GLY A 201 -3.72 -1.58 1.90
CA GLY A 201 -4.20 -0.44 1.11
C GLY A 201 -3.63 0.92 1.50
N ALA A 202 -3.50 1.23 2.79
CA ALA A 202 -3.08 2.57 3.21
C ALA A 202 -1.55 2.68 3.29
N GLU A 203 -0.97 3.61 2.53
CA GLU A 203 0.47 3.83 2.31
C GLU A 203 1.26 4.26 3.58
N ALA A 204 1.30 3.40 4.59
CA ALA A 204 2.17 3.53 5.75
C ALA A 204 3.45 2.72 5.55
N GLU A 205 4.58 3.27 5.98
CA GLU A 205 5.83 2.52 6.10
C GLU A 205 5.93 1.91 7.49
N VAL A 206 6.38 0.65 7.56
CA VAL A 206 6.52 -0.11 8.81
C VAL A 206 7.99 -0.40 9.08
N ILE A 207 8.46 -0.02 10.26
CA ILE A 207 9.83 -0.18 10.72
C ILE A 207 9.86 -1.20 11.85
N GLN A 208 10.68 -2.24 11.69
CA GLN A 208 10.86 -3.29 12.70
C GLN A 208 12.03 -2.97 13.64
N ASP A 209 11.79 -3.03 14.95
CA ASP A 209 12.79 -2.83 15.99
C ASP A 209 12.63 -3.81 17.15
N GLY A 210 13.40 -4.91 17.11
CA GLY A 210 13.17 -6.05 17.99
C GLY A 210 11.77 -6.63 17.73
N ASP A 211 10.99 -6.78 18.81
CA ASP A 211 9.60 -7.24 18.75
C ASP A 211 8.60 -6.08 18.51
N GLN A 212 9.09 -4.83 18.41
CA GLN A 212 8.24 -3.67 18.22
C GLN A 212 8.08 -3.32 16.74
N GLN A 213 6.82 -3.06 16.36
CA GLN A 213 6.47 -2.53 15.06
C GLN A 213 6.19 -1.04 15.17
N TRP A 214 6.96 -0.23 14.44
CA TRP A 214 6.76 1.20 14.30
C TRP A 214 6.16 1.50 12.93
N TYR A 215 5.38 2.56 12.83
CA TYR A 215 4.79 2.97 11.56
C TYR A 215 4.78 4.49 11.38
N ILE A 216 4.77 4.90 10.11
CA ILE A 216 4.74 6.30 9.68
C ILE A 216 3.95 6.45 8.39
N PHE A 217 3.14 7.51 8.30
CA PHE A 217 2.61 8.00 7.03
C PHE A 217 3.55 9.11 6.54
N GLU A 218 4.17 8.89 5.37
CA GLU A 218 5.20 9.79 4.82
C GLU A 218 4.58 10.95 4.01
N ASP A 219 3.62 11.64 4.61
CA ASP A 219 2.95 12.83 4.07
C ASP A 219 3.40 14.12 4.77
N ARG A 220 2.92 15.27 4.29
CA ARG A 220 3.27 16.60 4.83
C ARG A 220 2.71 16.86 6.23
N ASP A 221 1.77 16.06 6.71
CA ASP A 221 1.24 16.22 8.07
C ASP A 221 2.21 15.62 9.11
N ASN A 222 3.24 14.89 8.67
CA ASN A 222 4.22 14.27 9.55
C ASN A 222 5.35 15.21 10.00
N THR A 223 5.58 15.28 11.32
CA THR A 223 6.61 16.17 11.90
C THR A 223 8.06 15.82 11.52
N LEU A 224 8.38 14.57 11.17
CA LEU A 224 9.72 14.21 10.70
C LEU A 224 9.92 14.66 9.26
N ILE A 225 8.93 14.47 8.39
CA ILE A 225 8.96 14.97 7.01
C ILE A 225 9.15 16.49 7.02
N ASN A 226 8.33 17.23 7.78
CA ASN A 226 8.48 18.69 7.94
C ASN A 226 9.84 19.10 8.50
N SER A 227 10.41 18.32 9.43
CA SER A 227 11.77 18.57 9.93
C SER A 227 12.83 18.37 8.85
N CYS A 228 12.66 17.38 7.98
CA CYS A 228 13.57 17.12 6.87
C CYS A 228 13.48 18.20 5.79
N GLU A 229 12.27 18.67 5.45
CA GLU A 229 12.07 19.79 4.53
C GLU A 229 12.74 21.08 5.04
N LYS A 230 12.73 21.33 6.36
CA LYS A 230 13.48 22.44 6.97
C LYS A 230 14.99 22.26 6.88
N ILE A 231 15.49 21.05 7.14
CA ILE A 231 16.93 20.74 7.04
C ILE A 231 17.39 20.92 5.60
N ALA A 232 16.58 20.53 4.61
CA ALA A 232 16.87 20.67 3.19
C ALA A 232 17.10 22.13 2.76
N SER A 233 16.62 23.11 3.53
CA SER A 233 16.87 24.53 3.29
C SER A 233 18.30 24.98 3.61
N ILE A 234 19.07 24.17 4.34
CA ILE A 234 20.50 24.41 4.62
C ILE A 234 21.40 23.30 4.09
N SER A 235 20.91 22.06 4.02
CA SER A 235 21.61 20.94 3.38
C SER A 235 20.64 19.81 3.06
N THR A 236 20.69 19.33 1.81
CA THR A 236 19.98 18.12 1.39
C THR A 236 20.74 16.84 1.75
N ALA A 237 22.05 16.91 2.02
CA ALA A 237 22.90 15.75 2.29
C ALA A 237 23.50 15.82 3.69
N ASN A 238 23.16 14.85 4.55
CA ASN A 238 23.58 14.84 5.95
C ASN A 238 23.98 13.42 6.37
N ASN A 239 24.90 13.27 7.35
CA ASN A 239 25.18 11.95 7.91
C ASN A 239 23.90 11.35 8.51
N ALA A 240 23.56 10.10 8.14
CA ALA A 240 22.28 9.50 8.50
C ALA A 240 22.08 9.34 10.02
N GLN A 241 23.14 8.99 10.75
CA GLN A 241 23.09 8.84 12.21
C GLN A 241 22.91 10.20 12.90
N VAL A 242 23.68 11.20 12.49
CA VAL A 242 23.56 12.58 12.99
C VAL A 242 22.17 13.14 12.69
N LEU A 243 21.66 12.88 11.48
CA LEU A 243 20.32 13.27 11.07
C LEU A 243 19.27 12.62 11.98
N ALA A 244 19.37 11.31 12.24
CA ALA A 244 18.43 10.60 13.11
C ALA A 244 18.44 11.15 14.55
N GLU A 245 19.63 11.42 15.12
CA GLU A 245 19.77 12.02 16.45
C GLU A 245 19.18 13.44 16.52
N THR A 246 19.40 14.24 15.48
CA THR A 246 18.89 15.60 15.35
C THR A 246 17.36 15.60 15.25
N LEU A 247 16.81 14.74 14.40
CA LEU A 247 15.38 14.55 14.23
C LEU A 247 14.72 14.06 15.53
N ARG A 248 15.31 13.09 16.22
CA ARG A 248 14.83 12.66 17.54
C ARG A 248 14.76 13.83 18.52
N ASN A 249 15.78 14.69 18.52
CA ASN A 249 15.84 15.84 19.40
C ASN A 249 14.76 16.88 19.04
N SER A 250 14.48 17.08 17.75
CA SER A 250 13.46 18.03 17.27
C SER A 250 12.03 17.63 17.68
N LEU A 251 11.77 16.35 17.91
CA LEU A 251 10.46 15.85 18.35
C LEU A 251 10.08 16.36 19.75
N ARG A 252 11.05 16.66 20.63
CA ARG A 252 10.82 17.03 22.05
C ARG A 252 10.15 18.40 22.28
N ARG A 253 9.51 18.97 21.27
CA ARG A 253 8.87 20.29 21.27
C ARG A 253 7.57 20.34 22.07
N ARG A 254 6.92 19.21 22.34
CA ARG A 254 5.63 19.14 23.01
C ARG A 254 5.62 18.02 24.06
N THR A 255 4.95 18.28 25.18
CA THR A 255 4.56 17.24 26.13
C THR A 255 3.53 16.34 25.45
N GLN A 256 3.68 15.03 25.60
CA GLN A 256 2.78 14.04 25.02
C GLN A 256 2.63 12.85 25.99
N LYS A 257 1.79 11.87 25.61
CA LYS A 257 1.54 10.63 26.37
C LYS A 257 2.56 9.51 26.10
N TYR A 258 3.04 9.36 24.87
CA TYR A 258 3.84 8.22 24.40
C TYR A 258 5.28 8.58 24.08
N GLU A 259 6.25 7.75 24.45
CA GLU A 259 7.65 8.01 24.14
C GLU A 259 7.92 8.25 22.65
N TYR A 260 8.85 9.16 22.36
CA TYR A 260 9.31 9.39 21.00
C TYR A 260 10.19 8.23 20.53
N PRO A 261 10.21 7.91 19.22
CA PRO A 261 11.09 6.90 18.67
C PRO A 261 12.56 7.16 19.02
N SER A 262 13.32 6.08 19.17
CA SER A 262 14.76 6.15 19.39
C SER A 262 15.49 6.64 18.13
N SER A 263 16.75 7.05 18.29
CA SER A 263 17.58 7.46 17.15
C SER A 263 17.79 6.28 16.20
N GLU A 264 17.84 5.07 16.74
CA GLU A 264 18.02 3.83 16.00
C GLU A 264 16.79 3.53 15.11
N VAL A 265 15.57 3.71 15.65
CA VAL A 265 14.32 3.55 14.89
C VAL A 265 14.22 4.59 13.78
N ILE A 266 14.53 5.86 14.08
CA ILE A 266 14.54 6.92 13.05
C ILE A 266 15.60 6.64 11.98
N ASN A 267 16.77 6.15 12.35
CA ASN A 267 17.81 5.79 11.39
C ASN A 267 17.35 4.65 10.47
N LYS A 268 16.71 3.60 11.02
CA LYS A 268 16.10 2.54 10.20
C LYS A 268 15.07 3.10 9.22
N TRP A 269 14.21 4.02 9.67
CA TRP A 269 13.27 4.72 8.80
C TRP A 269 13.98 5.48 7.67
N ILE A 270 15.02 6.27 7.96
CA ILE A 270 15.79 7.01 6.95
C ILE A 270 16.29 6.08 5.84
N TYR A 271 16.79 4.89 6.18
CA TYR A 271 17.27 3.93 5.19
C TYR A 271 16.14 3.31 4.34
N GLN A 272 14.96 3.12 4.91
CA GLN A 272 13.80 2.51 4.25
C GLN A 272 12.94 3.51 3.47
N SER A 273 12.90 4.75 3.91
CA SER A 273 12.03 5.81 3.41
C SER A 273 12.25 6.10 1.93
N LYS A 274 11.15 6.36 1.20
CA LYS A 274 11.20 6.77 -0.22
C LYS A 274 11.82 8.16 -0.42
N TRP A 275 11.91 8.96 0.64
CA TRP A 275 12.41 10.33 0.61
C TRP A 275 13.93 10.45 0.75
N PHE A 276 14.65 9.35 0.94
CA PHE A 276 16.09 9.37 1.15
C PHE A 276 16.85 8.45 0.22
N GLU A 277 17.86 9.01 -0.43
CA GLU A 277 18.94 8.26 -1.06
C GLU A 277 20.10 8.11 -0.08
N ILE A 278 20.63 6.89 0.09
CA ILE A 278 21.73 6.63 1.01
C ILE A 278 23.00 6.33 0.24
N THR A 279 24.05 7.15 0.41
CA THR A 279 25.39 6.99 -0.22
C THR A 279 26.49 7.10 0.83
N GLY A 280 27.35 6.08 0.96
CA GLY A 280 28.36 5.97 2.02
C GLY A 280 27.93 6.45 3.42
N GLY A 281 26.72 6.09 3.92
CA GLY A 281 26.19 6.53 5.23
C GLY A 281 25.68 7.99 5.30
N VAL A 282 25.71 8.71 4.18
CA VAL A 282 25.08 10.02 3.99
C VAL A 282 23.66 9.81 3.46
N ALA A 283 22.69 10.43 4.11
CA ALA A 283 21.31 10.50 3.68
C ALA A 283 21.09 11.79 2.87
N ILE A 284 20.71 11.62 1.61
CA ILE A 284 20.34 12.69 0.68
C ILE A 284 18.82 12.75 0.62
N PHE A 285 18.23 13.81 1.14
CA PHE A 285 16.79 14.05 1.10
C PHE A 285 16.35 14.45 -0.30
N LEU A 286 15.29 13.82 -0.79
CA LEU A 286 14.73 13.98 -2.14
C LEU A 286 13.50 14.89 -2.17
N GLY A 287 13.00 15.33 -1.02
CA GLY A 287 11.88 16.25 -0.91
C GLY A 287 12.30 17.71 -1.11
N SER A 288 11.30 18.59 -1.15
CA SER A 288 11.51 20.02 -1.35
C SER A 288 11.86 20.75 -0.05
N PRO A 289 12.69 21.81 -0.11
CA PRO A 289 12.99 22.63 1.06
C PRO A 289 11.78 23.47 1.51
N GLU A 290 11.62 23.68 2.82
CA GLU A 290 10.62 24.56 3.43
C GLU A 290 11.25 25.87 3.92
N SER A 291 10.54 27.00 3.81
CA SER A 291 11.02 28.28 4.32
C SER A 291 11.29 28.26 5.83
N LEU A 292 12.46 28.75 6.24
CA LEU A 292 12.82 28.90 7.64
C LEU A 292 12.15 30.14 8.25
N THR A 293 11.73 30.03 9.52
CA THR A 293 11.28 31.19 10.30
C THR A 293 12.43 32.15 10.60
N LYS A 294 12.13 33.42 10.94
CA LYS A 294 13.16 34.43 11.25
C LYS A 294 14.13 34.00 12.35
N VAL A 295 13.65 33.30 13.38
CA VAL A 295 14.53 32.82 14.47
C VAL A 295 15.39 31.64 14.01
N GLU A 296 14.86 30.75 13.17
CA GLU A 296 15.63 29.66 12.57
C GLU A 296 16.74 30.21 11.64
N GLN A 297 16.43 31.22 10.82
CA GLN A 297 17.41 31.92 9.98
C GLN A 297 18.53 32.54 10.81
N ALA A 298 18.20 33.20 11.92
CA ALA A 298 19.20 33.78 12.81
C ALA A 298 20.07 32.72 13.52
N VAL A 299 19.50 31.55 13.86
CA VAL A 299 20.26 30.41 14.39
C VAL A 299 21.26 29.91 13.34
N VAL A 300 20.83 29.75 12.09
CA VAL A 300 21.71 29.34 10.98
C VAL A 300 22.82 30.35 10.79
N GLN A 301 22.48 31.63 10.63
CA GLN A 301 23.46 32.71 10.46
C GLN A 301 24.48 32.78 11.60
N TYR A 302 24.06 32.49 12.84
CA TYR A 302 24.98 32.48 13.95
C TYR A 302 25.93 31.29 13.93
N LEU A 303 25.45 30.08 13.62
CA LEU A 303 26.22 28.85 13.76
C LEU A 303 27.08 28.53 12.54
N GLU A 304 26.69 29.02 11.35
CA GLU A 304 27.36 28.76 10.08
C GLU A 304 28.87 29.03 10.17
N GLY A 305 29.66 28.00 9.88
CA GLY A 305 31.12 28.02 9.88
C GLY A 305 31.78 28.18 11.25
N LYS A 306 31.03 28.25 12.36
CA LYS A 306 31.61 28.41 13.71
C LYS A 306 32.02 27.09 14.36
N GLY A 307 31.49 25.96 13.88
CA GLY A 307 31.67 24.68 14.55
C GLY A 307 30.98 24.62 15.93
N PRO A 308 31.42 23.71 16.83
CA PRO A 308 30.76 23.46 18.12
C PRO A 308 30.65 24.71 19.00
N SER A 309 29.43 25.23 19.14
CA SER A 309 29.15 26.46 19.89
C SER A 309 28.47 26.18 21.23
N LYS A 310 28.59 27.09 22.22
CA LYS A 310 27.92 26.97 23.53
C LYS A 310 26.57 27.70 23.54
N TYR A 311 25.65 27.24 24.40
CA TYR A 311 24.30 27.82 24.50
C TYR A 311 24.27 29.30 24.90
N PRO A 312 24.98 29.77 25.96
CA PRO A 312 24.80 31.13 26.45
C PRO A 312 25.13 32.22 25.41
N PRO A 313 26.27 32.18 24.68
CA PRO A 313 26.56 33.16 23.64
C PRO A 313 25.56 33.18 22.48
N LEU A 314 25.08 32.00 22.06
CA LEU A 314 24.06 31.88 21.02
C LEU A 314 22.72 32.47 21.49
N LYS A 315 22.32 32.16 22.72
CA LYS A 315 21.10 32.68 23.33
C LYS A 315 21.14 34.21 23.44
N ASP A 316 22.24 34.78 23.93
CA ASP A 316 22.37 36.23 24.12
C ASP A 316 22.33 36.97 22.78
N TYR A 317 22.94 36.41 21.73
CA TYR A 317 22.82 36.92 20.37
C TYR A 317 21.36 36.95 19.89
N LEU A 318 20.62 35.85 20.05
CA LEU A 318 19.23 35.76 19.58
C LEU A 318 18.28 36.65 20.39
N LEU A 319 18.48 36.79 21.70
CA LEU A 319 17.74 37.74 22.52
C LEU A 319 18.02 39.19 22.12
N GLY A 320 19.28 39.50 21.76
CA GLY A 320 19.69 40.81 21.23
C GLY A 320 19.00 41.19 19.91
N LEU A 321 18.57 40.21 19.12
CA LEU A 321 17.76 40.40 17.91
C LEU A 321 16.25 40.59 18.20
N GLY A 322 15.85 40.57 19.47
CA GLY A 322 14.46 40.81 19.89
C GLY A 322 13.56 39.56 19.91
N PHE A 323 14.12 38.35 19.77
CA PHE A 323 13.34 37.13 19.91
C PHE A 323 12.99 36.83 21.38
N SER A 324 11.80 36.31 21.64
CA SER A 324 11.41 35.90 22.99
C SER A 324 12.21 34.69 23.46
N LYS A 325 12.52 34.62 24.76
CA LYS A 325 13.25 33.49 25.35
C LYS A 325 12.64 32.12 25.01
N PRO A 326 11.31 31.89 25.07
CA PRO A 326 10.72 30.61 24.67
C PRO A 326 10.97 30.24 23.20
N ASN A 327 10.95 31.22 22.30
CA ASN A 327 11.24 30.99 20.88
C ASN A 327 12.71 30.64 20.67
N VAL A 328 13.62 31.33 21.36
CA VAL A 328 15.06 31.04 21.35
C VAL A 328 15.35 29.63 21.88
N ASP A 329 14.85 29.32 23.07
CA ASP A 329 15.04 28.01 23.70
C ASP A 329 14.56 26.90 22.74
N LYS A 330 13.40 27.06 22.10
CA LYS A 330 12.85 26.09 21.14
C LYS A 330 13.64 25.99 19.84
N ALA A 331 14.05 27.12 19.25
CA ALA A 331 14.78 27.18 17.99
C ALA A 331 16.20 26.63 18.07
N VAL A 332 16.75 26.51 19.29
CA VAL A 332 18.09 25.98 19.54
C VAL A 332 18.04 24.56 20.11
N THR A 333 17.31 24.35 21.21
CA THR A 333 17.40 23.08 21.98
C THR A 333 16.57 21.94 21.41
N ALA A 334 15.53 22.25 20.63
CA ALA A 334 14.68 21.29 19.93
C ALA A 334 14.60 21.63 18.44
N SER A 335 15.72 22.08 17.88
CA SER A 335 15.83 22.44 16.46
C SER A 335 16.03 21.19 15.60
N PRO A 336 15.42 21.11 14.40
CA PRO A 336 15.82 20.13 13.40
C PRO A 336 17.10 20.58 12.68
N LEU A 337 17.49 21.86 12.77
CA LEU A 337 18.67 22.42 12.08
C LEU A 337 19.97 22.27 12.88
N VAL A 338 19.85 21.97 14.18
CA VAL A 338 20.97 22.02 15.13
C VAL A 338 21.18 20.64 15.74
N TYR A 339 22.34 20.07 15.46
CA TYR A 339 22.84 18.92 16.20
C TYR A 339 23.26 19.37 17.60
N VAL A 340 22.79 18.65 18.62
CA VAL A 340 23.12 18.91 20.02
C VAL A 340 23.92 17.74 20.55
N ASP A 341 25.23 17.93 20.72
CA ASP A 341 26.11 16.93 21.32
C ASP A 341 25.87 16.89 22.84
N LYS A 342 25.48 15.71 23.33
CA LYS A 342 25.15 15.44 24.74
C LYS A 342 26.08 14.42 25.39
N THR A 343 27.24 14.14 24.79
CA THR A 343 28.22 13.16 25.30
C THR A 343 28.78 13.52 26.67
N ASP A 344 28.88 14.81 26.99
CA ASP A 344 29.29 15.32 28.30
C ASP A 344 28.06 15.81 29.12
N THR A 345 28.30 16.24 30.35
CA THR A 345 27.31 16.82 31.26
C THR A 345 26.51 17.97 30.63
N ARG A 346 25.27 18.19 31.10
CA ARG A 346 24.34 19.23 30.60
C ARG A 346 24.95 20.64 30.45
N LYS A 347 25.94 21.00 31.26
CA LYS A 347 26.62 22.30 31.20
C LYS A 347 27.59 22.44 30.02
N LYS A 348 27.91 21.32 29.34
CA LYS A 348 28.93 21.25 28.31
C LYS A 348 28.40 20.88 26.93
N TYR A 349 27.08 20.77 26.76
CA TYR A 349 26.48 20.56 25.45
C TYR A 349 27.01 21.58 24.43
N THR A 350 27.22 21.11 23.20
CA THR A 350 27.57 21.94 22.06
C THR A 350 26.48 21.88 21.00
N TYR A 351 26.42 22.94 20.22
CA TYR A 351 25.41 23.19 19.22
C TYR A 351 26.13 23.46 17.90
N THR A 352 25.85 22.64 16.90
CA THR A 352 26.45 22.71 15.56
C THR A 352 25.33 22.58 14.54
N LEU A 353 25.45 23.23 13.38
CA LEU A 353 24.51 22.95 12.28
C LEU A 353 24.60 21.48 11.89
N VAL A 354 23.46 20.84 11.67
CA VAL A 354 23.39 19.42 11.27
C VAL A 354 24.21 19.14 10.01
N SER A 355 24.28 20.12 9.09
CA SER A 355 25.05 20.08 7.84
C SER A 355 26.57 20.14 8.04
N GLU A 356 27.05 20.54 9.22
CA GLU A 356 28.47 20.77 9.50
C GLU A 356 29.07 19.72 10.45
N VAL A 357 28.28 18.75 10.92
CA VAL A 357 28.78 17.68 11.78
C VAL A 357 29.61 16.71 10.95
N GLY A 358 30.93 16.74 11.18
CA GLY A 358 31.91 15.95 10.44
C GLY A 358 31.71 14.44 10.53
N TYR A 359 32.25 13.74 9.53
CA TYR A 359 32.17 12.29 9.38
C TYR A 359 33.25 11.61 10.23
N SER A 360 32.87 10.78 11.21
CA SER A 360 33.79 9.75 11.72
C SER A 360 33.51 8.48 10.94
N SER A 361 34.45 8.09 10.08
CA SER A 361 34.39 6.87 9.28
C SER A 361 34.59 5.66 10.19
N LYS A 362 33.57 5.28 10.95
CA LYS A 362 33.43 3.90 11.41
C LYS A 362 32.27 3.29 10.64
N SER A 363 32.65 2.62 9.56
CA SER A 363 31.77 1.80 8.75
C SER A 363 31.12 0.73 9.62
N SER A 364 29.80 0.81 9.75
CA SER A 364 28.91 -0.30 9.99
C SER A 364 27.62 0.05 9.23
N ALA A 365 27.01 -0.79 8.41
CA ALA A 365 27.16 -2.21 8.19
C ALA A 365 26.89 -2.49 6.70
N ASP A 366 27.38 -3.65 6.28
CA ASP A 366 27.29 -4.23 4.95
C ASP A 366 25.82 -4.49 4.57
N LEU A 367 25.15 -3.46 4.06
CA LEU A 367 24.06 -3.63 3.10
C LEU A 367 24.69 -3.47 1.72
N ASP A 368 24.54 -4.49 0.88
CA ASP A 368 25.07 -4.59 -0.48
C ASP A 368 25.00 -3.21 -1.19
N GLU A 369 26.16 -2.64 -1.51
CA GLU A 369 26.27 -1.35 -2.21
C GLU A 369 25.45 -1.35 -3.50
N ARG A 370 25.33 -2.52 -4.17
CA ARG A 370 24.46 -2.70 -5.32
C ARG A 370 23.00 -2.44 -4.97
N TYR A 371 22.47 -3.04 -3.90
CA TYR A 371 21.08 -2.84 -3.47
C TYR A 371 20.78 -1.35 -3.31
N ARG A 372 21.70 -0.61 -2.68
CA ARG A 372 21.56 0.82 -2.43
C ARG A 372 21.54 1.62 -3.72
N ILE A 373 22.46 1.36 -4.64
CA ILE A 373 22.50 2.02 -5.96
C ILE A 373 21.16 1.86 -6.69
N PHE A 374 20.60 0.64 -6.74
CA PHE A 374 19.35 0.39 -7.44
C PHE A 374 18.13 0.98 -6.72
N SER A 375 18.07 0.86 -5.38
CA SER A 375 17.00 1.48 -4.60
C SER A 375 16.99 3.00 -4.77
N ASN A 376 18.16 3.65 -4.73
CA ASN A 376 18.29 5.10 -4.93
C ASN A 376 17.82 5.53 -6.33
N ARG A 377 18.16 4.77 -7.38
CA ARG A 377 17.66 5.03 -8.75
C ARG A 377 16.14 4.95 -8.83
N LEU A 378 15.51 3.97 -8.16
CA LEU A 378 14.06 3.84 -8.11
C LEU A 378 13.41 4.97 -7.31
N LYS A 379 13.97 5.35 -6.15
CA LYS A 379 13.46 6.47 -5.33
C LYS A 379 13.47 7.78 -6.10
N ARG A 380 14.55 8.08 -6.84
CA ARG A 380 14.60 9.26 -7.72
C ARG A 380 13.52 9.22 -8.78
N LEU A 381 13.30 8.06 -9.43
CA LEU A 381 12.26 7.93 -10.45
C LEU A 381 10.86 8.25 -9.91
N LEU A 382 10.55 7.78 -8.70
CA LEU A 382 9.25 8.03 -8.05
C LEU A 382 9.09 9.49 -7.59
N THR A 383 10.12 10.08 -6.99
CA THR A 383 10.05 11.41 -6.36
C THR A 383 10.21 12.57 -7.34
N THR A 384 11.02 12.40 -8.40
CA THR A 384 11.28 13.45 -9.41
C THR A 384 10.36 13.38 -10.63
N GLY A 385 9.49 12.36 -10.70
CA GLY A 385 8.44 12.27 -11.71
C GLY A 385 7.39 13.35 -11.51
N GLY A 386 7.61 14.54 -12.05
CA GLY A 386 6.61 15.60 -12.06
C GLY A 386 5.31 15.19 -12.79
N PRO A 387 4.20 15.91 -12.58
CA PRO A 387 2.89 15.59 -13.17
C PRO A 387 2.86 15.54 -14.72
N GLU A 388 3.90 16.05 -15.39
CA GLU A 388 4.04 16.07 -16.85
C GLU A 388 4.53 14.74 -17.46
N VAL A 389 5.07 13.81 -16.65
CA VAL A 389 5.56 12.52 -17.15
C VAL A 389 4.44 11.49 -17.09
N SER A 390 4.11 10.85 -18.22
CA SER A 390 3.06 9.83 -18.22
C SER A 390 3.43 8.63 -17.36
N ARG A 391 2.42 8.02 -16.71
CA ARG A 391 2.60 6.82 -15.88
C ARG A 391 3.30 5.68 -16.65
N GLU A 392 2.96 5.50 -17.91
CA GLU A 392 3.58 4.48 -18.78
C GLU A 392 5.10 4.65 -18.92
N VAL A 393 5.57 5.90 -19.02
CA VAL A 393 7.01 6.21 -19.12
C VAL A 393 7.70 5.88 -17.80
N LEU A 394 7.11 6.22 -16.66
CA LEU A 394 7.65 5.87 -15.35
C LEU A 394 7.71 4.36 -15.15
N VAL A 395 6.65 3.63 -15.51
CA VAL A 395 6.62 2.15 -15.42
C VAL A 395 7.72 1.52 -16.29
N ARG A 396 7.93 2.00 -17.52
CA ARG A 396 8.99 1.48 -18.40
C ARG A 396 10.39 1.72 -17.83
N ARG A 397 10.64 2.93 -17.28
CA ARG A 397 11.93 3.25 -16.64
C ARG A 397 12.17 2.40 -15.39
N GLU A 398 11.14 2.21 -14.57
CA GLU A 398 11.19 1.33 -13.40
C GLU A 398 11.57 -0.10 -13.81
N GLN A 399 10.85 -0.65 -14.80
CA GLN A 399 11.13 -1.99 -15.34
C GLN A 399 12.56 -2.11 -15.88
N SER A 400 13.09 -1.07 -16.55
CA SER A 400 14.49 -1.06 -17.00
C SER A 400 15.48 -1.16 -15.84
N ILE A 401 15.24 -0.43 -14.74
CA ILE A 401 16.11 -0.44 -13.55
C ILE A 401 16.04 -1.81 -12.86
N LEU A 402 14.83 -2.36 -12.68
CA LEU A 402 14.62 -3.67 -12.04
C LEU A 402 15.17 -4.83 -12.90
N ARG A 403 15.09 -4.72 -14.22
CA ARG A 403 15.69 -5.70 -15.13
C ARG A 403 17.21 -5.71 -15.02
N GLU A 404 17.82 -4.54 -14.96
CA GLU A 404 19.26 -4.41 -14.71
C GLU A 404 19.62 -4.94 -13.31
N TRP A 405 18.81 -4.69 -12.28
CA TRP A 405 19.01 -5.27 -10.94
C TRP A 405 19.16 -6.79 -11.00
N LEU A 406 18.24 -7.49 -11.69
CA LEU A 406 18.27 -8.95 -11.82
C LEU A 406 19.43 -9.47 -12.69
N PHE A 407 19.67 -8.82 -13.83
CA PHE A 407 20.43 -9.42 -14.93
C PHE A 407 21.71 -8.68 -15.32
N ASN A 408 22.10 -7.59 -14.64
CA ASN A 408 23.30 -6.84 -15.02
C ASN A 408 24.52 -7.76 -15.10
N GLY A 409 25.18 -7.74 -16.26
CA GLY A 409 26.36 -8.57 -16.56
C GLY A 409 26.10 -10.06 -16.80
N LYS A 410 24.83 -10.51 -16.86
CA LYS A 410 24.49 -11.93 -17.04
C LYS A 410 24.03 -12.24 -18.47
N LEU A 411 24.39 -13.43 -18.96
CA LEU A 411 23.86 -14.01 -20.21
C LEU A 411 22.71 -14.97 -19.93
N THR A 412 22.77 -15.68 -18.80
CA THR A 412 21.78 -16.63 -18.31
C THR A 412 21.43 -16.36 -16.85
N GLU A 413 20.27 -16.83 -16.42
CA GLU A 413 19.85 -16.84 -15.01
C GLU A 413 18.81 -17.97 -14.79
N ILE A 414 18.63 -18.38 -13.55
CA ILE A 414 17.70 -19.43 -13.14
C ILE A 414 16.31 -18.85 -12.87
N CYS A 415 15.28 -19.48 -13.43
CA CYS A 415 13.90 -19.13 -13.11
C CYS A 415 13.56 -19.48 -11.66
N ALA A 416 13.01 -18.53 -10.91
CA ALA A 416 12.69 -18.67 -9.49
C ALA A 416 11.63 -19.74 -9.17
N ILE A 417 10.81 -20.16 -10.14
CA ILE A 417 9.73 -21.14 -9.94
C ILE A 417 10.16 -22.55 -10.41
N CYS A 418 10.59 -22.69 -11.66
CA CYS A 418 10.93 -24.03 -12.19
C CYS A 418 12.38 -24.45 -11.92
N GLY A 419 13.25 -23.55 -11.44
CA GLY A 419 14.65 -23.86 -11.12
C GLY A 419 15.54 -24.14 -12.34
N LYS A 420 15.03 -23.95 -13.56
CA LYS A 420 15.81 -24.15 -14.80
C LYS A 420 16.55 -22.88 -15.21
N GLU A 421 17.71 -23.08 -15.83
CA GLU A 421 18.52 -22.01 -16.40
C GLU A 421 18.00 -21.59 -17.78
N TYR A 422 17.91 -20.29 -18.02
CA TYR A 422 17.48 -19.70 -19.28
C TYR A 422 18.40 -18.55 -19.68
N SER A 423 18.43 -18.21 -20.97
CA SER A 423 18.98 -16.93 -21.40
C SER A 423 18.19 -15.78 -20.78
N VAL A 424 18.84 -14.64 -20.51
CA VAL A 424 18.17 -13.43 -20.00
C VAL A 424 17.05 -12.94 -20.93
N ALA A 425 17.12 -13.23 -22.22
CA ALA A 425 16.06 -12.92 -23.19
C ALA A 425 14.80 -13.77 -23.01
N ALA A 426 14.92 -14.96 -22.40
CA ALA A 426 13.81 -15.85 -22.09
C ALA A 426 13.26 -15.66 -20.67
N LEU A 427 13.72 -14.63 -19.95
CA LEU A 427 13.30 -14.31 -18.59
C LEU A 427 12.65 -12.93 -18.52
N VAL A 428 11.56 -12.87 -17.75
CA VAL A 428 10.88 -11.63 -17.38
C VAL A 428 11.27 -11.20 -15.96
N THR A 429 11.25 -9.89 -15.75
CA THR A 429 11.41 -9.24 -14.45
C THR A 429 10.02 -9.14 -13.81
N ALA A 430 9.54 -10.25 -13.26
CA ALA A 430 8.23 -10.30 -12.65
C ALA A 430 8.26 -9.65 -11.25
N HIS A 431 7.21 -8.92 -10.89
CA HIS A 431 7.04 -8.45 -9.52
C HIS A 431 6.52 -9.59 -8.63
N LYS A 432 7.05 -9.70 -7.42
CA LYS A 432 6.58 -10.66 -6.40
C LYS A 432 5.14 -10.32 -5.97
N LYS A 433 4.88 -9.05 -5.70
CA LYS A 433 3.54 -8.48 -5.45
C LYS A 433 3.10 -7.73 -6.70
N LYS A 434 1.83 -7.86 -7.10
CA LYS A 434 1.30 -7.11 -8.25
C LYS A 434 1.65 -5.63 -8.14
N ARG A 435 2.19 -5.08 -9.23
CA ARG A 435 2.72 -3.71 -9.24
C ARG A 435 1.68 -2.66 -8.82
N ALA A 436 0.42 -2.85 -9.22
CA ALA A 436 -0.68 -1.95 -8.87
C ALA A 436 -0.97 -1.94 -7.36
N ASP A 437 -0.66 -3.05 -6.67
CA ASP A 437 -0.84 -3.25 -5.23
C ASP A 437 0.38 -2.84 -4.41
N CYS A 438 1.53 -2.65 -5.05
CA CYS A 438 2.72 -2.15 -4.38
C CYS A 438 2.50 -0.72 -3.86
N THR A 439 2.92 -0.48 -2.62
CA THR A 439 3.11 0.89 -2.12
C THR A 439 4.32 1.54 -2.79
N ASP A 440 4.49 2.85 -2.65
CA ASP A 440 5.67 3.54 -3.18
C ASP A 440 6.98 3.01 -2.58
N SER A 441 7.00 2.64 -1.30
CA SER A 441 8.20 2.05 -0.70
C SER A 441 8.49 0.68 -1.30
N GLU A 442 7.47 -0.15 -1.53
CA GLU A 442 7.63 -1.43 -2.21
C GLU A 442 8.09 -1.28 -3.67
N LYS A 443 7.66 -0.24 -4.38
CA LYS A 443 8.12 0.07 -5.75
C LYS A 443 9.58 0.55 -5.81
N THR A 444 10.10 1.05 -4.70
CA THR A 444 11.48 1.55 -4.60
C THR A 444 12.46 0.55 -4.00
N ASP A 445 11.98 -0.65 -3.66
CA ASP A 445 12.81 -1.78 -3.23
C ASP A 445 13.14 -2.68 -4.45
N PRO A 446 14.42 -2.81 -4.85
CA PRO A 446 14.82 -3.71 -5.95
C PRO A 446 14.49 -5.18 -5.69
N ARG A 447 14.35 -5.61 -4.43
CA ARG A 447 13.97 -6.98 -4.05
C ARG A 447 12.50 -7.28 -4.33
N ILE A 448 11.69 -6.32 -4.80
CA ILE A 448 10.29 -6.57 -5.19
C ILE A 448 10.16 -7.47 -6.44
N VAL A 449 11.25 -7.74 -7.16
CA VAL A 449 11.23 -8.55 -8.39
C VAL A 449 12.04 -9.84 -8.29
N PHE A 450 11.74 -10.79 -9.17
CA PHE A 450 12.45 -12.05 -9.36
C PHE A 450 12.37 -12.54 -10.83
N PRO A 451 13.25 -13.44 -11.28
CA PRO A 451 13.27 -13.89 -12.67
C PRO A 451 12.28 -15.04 -12.92
N LEU A 452 11.32 -14.86 -13.82
CA LEU A 452 10.42 -15.93 -14.28
C LEU A 452 10.64 -16.25 -15.77
N CYS A 453 10.48 -17.51 -16.17
CA CYS A 453 10.62 -17.88 -17.56
C CYS A 453 9.35 -17.58 -18.37
N LEU A 454 9.56 -17.15 -19.61
CA LEU A 454 8.49 -16.94 -20.59
C LEU A 454 7.87 -18.25 -21.09
N PHE A 455 8.46 -19.39 -20.74
CA PHE A 455 8.00 -20.73 -21.14
C PHE A 455 6.91 -21.32 -20.21
N GLY A 456 6.37 -20.53 -19.29
CA GLY A 456 5.16 -20.90 -18.55
C GLY A 456 5.11 -20.35 -17.12
N CYS A 457 6.23 -20.22 -16.42
CA CYS A 457 6.22 -19.81 -15.02
C CYS A 457 5.65 -18.40 -14.81
N ASP A 458 5.92 -17.47 -15.74
CA ASP A 458 5.32 -16.12 -15.71
C ASP A 458 3.79 -16.16 -15.77
N PHE A 459 3.24 -16.85 -16.79
CA PHE A 459 1.81 -17.03 -16.94
C PHE A 459 1.16 -17.72 -15.73
N LEU A 460 1.76 -18.80 -15.24
CA LEU A 460 1.23 -19.55 -14.09
C LEU A 460 1.20 -18.71 -12.81
N TYR A 461 2.20 -17.85 -12.62
CA TYR A 461 2.27 -16.95 -11.48
C TYR A 461 1.21 -15.84 -11.56
N GLU A 462 1.14 -15.14 -12.69
CA GLU A 462 0.17 -14.06 -12.94
C GLU A 462 -1.28 -14.56 -12.88
N ALA A 463 -1.55 -15.78 -13.38
CA ALA A 463 -2.86 -16.41 -13.31
C ALA A 463 -3.22 -16.95 -11.91
N GLY A 464 -2.29 -16.85 -10.93
CA GLY A 464 -2.46 -17.35 -9.57
C GLY A 464 -2.56 -18.87 -9.48
N MET A 465 -2.08 -19.59 -10.50
CA MET A 465 -2.04 -21.06 -10.53
C MET A 465 -0.93 -21.61 -9.63
N VAL A 466 0.16 -20.86 -9.49
CA VAL A 466 1.23 -21.12 -8.52
C VAL A 466 1.46 -19.90 -7.63
N ARG A 467 1.82 -20.12 -6.37
CA ARG A 467 2.14 -19.08 -5.37
C ARG A 467 3.42 -19.46 -4.64
N ILE A 468 4.07 -18.48 -4.01
CA ILE A 468 5.20 -18.75 -3.12
C ILE A 468 4.72 -18.65 -1.67
N ILE A 469 4.86 -19.72 -0.91
CA ILE A 469 4.51 -19.79 0.51
C ILE A 469 5.71 -20.34 1.25
N ASN A 470 6.24 -19.58 2.22
CA ASN A 470 7.41 -19.96 3.03
C ASN A 470 8.61 -20.42 2.18
N GLY A 471 8.90 -19.69 1.10
CA GLY A 471 10.00 -20.00 0.19
C GLY A 471 9.77 -21.24 -0.71
N LYS A 472 8.54 -21.75 -0.80
CA LYS A 472 8.20 -22.89 -1.66
C LYS A 472 7.11 -22.54 -2.66
N VAL A 473 7.21 -23.11 -3.85
CA VAL A 473 6.15 -23.05 -4.86
C VAL A 473 4.98 -23.93 -4.42
N VAL A 474 3.76 -23.40 -4.44
CA VAL A 474 2.52 -24.10 -4.11
C VAL A 474 1.52 -23.94 -5.25
N SER A 475 1.11 -25.06 -5.86
CA SER A 475 0.04 -25.09 -6.87
C SER A 475 -1.33 -24.95 -6.21
N SER A 476 -2.16 -24.08 -6.79
CA SER A 476 -3.52 -23.80 -6.31
C SER A 476 -4.58 -24.74 -6.92
N ARG A 477 -4.21 -25.66 -7.82
CA ARG A 477 -5.15 -26.49 -8.60
C ARG A 477 -4.73 -27.97 -8.68
N LYS A 478 -4.57 -28.63 -7.52
CA LYS A 478 -4.13 -30.04 -7.47
C LYS A 478 -5.18 -31.04 -7.98
N ASP A 479 -6.46 -30.71 -7.82
CA ASP A 479 -7.59 -31.63 -8.08
C ASP A 479 -8.47 -31.23 -9.29
N ALA A 480 -7.98 -30.33 -10.15
CA ALA A 480 -8.73 -29.83 -11.30
C ALA A 480 -8.55 -30.71 -12.56
N GLU A 481 -9.41 -30.56 -13.57
CA GLU A 481 -9.26 -31.21 -14.88
C GLU A 481 -7.84 -31.01 -15.43
N GLN A 482 -7.21 -32.08 -15.95
CA GLN A 482 -5.79 -32.08 -16.33
C GLN A 482 -5.53 -31.38 -17.68
N THR A 483 -5.81 -30.08 -17.75
CA THR A 483 -5.29 -29.25 -18.83
C THR A 483 -3.77 -29.09 -18.70
N THR A 484 -3.07 -28.82 -19.80
CA THR A 484 -1.61 -28.79 -19.84
C THR A 484 -0.99 -27.75 -18.88
N ASP A 485 -1.62 -26.59 -18.73
CA ASP A 485 -1.24 -25.56 -17.77
C ASP A 485 -1.33 -26.04 -16.31
N ILE A 486 -2.37 -26.81 -15.95
CA ILE A 486 -2.51 -27.42 -14.62
C ILE A 486 -1.42 -28.48 -14.39
N LEU A 487 -1.12 -29.31 -15.40
CA LEU A 487 -0.04 -30.29 -15.32
C LEU A 487 1.32 -29.61 -15.10
N ILE A 488 1.59 -28.51 -15.79
CA ILE A 488 2.84 -27.75 -15.62
C ILE A 488 2.88 -27.09 -14.23
N ALA A 489 1.78 -26.52 -13.74
CA ALA A 489 1.69 -25.93 -12.41
C ALA A 489 1.96 -26.97 -11.31
N ASN A 490 1.39 -28.17 -11.44
CA ASN A 490 1.60 -29.26 -10.49
C ASN A 490 3.02 -29.84 -10.57
N ALA A 491 3.67 -29.80 -11.73
CA ALA A 491 5.05 -30.29 -11.90
C ALA A 491 6.11 -29.42 -11.18
N VAL A 492 5.77 -28.16 -10.85
CA VAL A 492 6.65 -27.26 -10.09
C VAL A 492 6.24 -27.12 -8.62
N ASP A 493 5.18 -27.80 -8.19
CA ASP A 493 4.72 -27.79 -6.80
C ASP A 493 5.80 -28.37 -5.87
N GLY A 494 6.05 -27.66 -4.77
CA GLY A 494 7.05 -28.05 -3.78
C GLY A 494 8.49 -27.61 -4.11
N ASN A 495 8.76 -27.06 -5.30
CA ASN A 495 10.07 -26.51 -5.63
C ASN A 495 10.49 -25.44 -4.61
N ALA A 496 11.74 -25.52 -4.14
CA ALA A 496 12.32 -24.49 -3.31
C ALA A 496 12.68 -23.27 -4.15
N VAL A 497 12.28 -22.09 -3.65
CA VAL A 497 12.73 -20.80 -4.20
C VAL A 497 14.06 -20.46 -3.54
N ASP A 498 15.05 -20.14 -4.36
CA ASP A 498 16.37 -19.68 -3.89
C ASP A 498 16.21 -18.49 -2.92
N GLU A 499 16.95 -18.53 -1.81
CA GLU A 499 16.84 -17.58 -0.70
C GLU A 499 17.00 -16.12 -1.16
N ARG A 500 17.85 -15.87 -2.18
CA ARG A 500 18.03 -14.52 -2.75
C ARG A 500 16.75 -13.95 -3.37
N TRP A 501 15.85 -14.81 -3.83
CA TRP A 501 14.54 -14.42 -4.36
C TRP A 501 13.45 -14.36 -3.29
N VAL A 502 13.71 -14.88 -2.08
CA VAL A 502 12.80 -14.76 -0.93
C VAL A 502 13.07 -13.47 -0.14
N GLU A 503 14.27 -12.88 -0.27
CA GLU A 503 14.62 -11.60 0.36
C GLU A 503 13.60 -10.48 0.07
N GLY A 504 13.39 -9.60 1.06
CA GLY A 504 12.47 -8.46 0.98
C GLY A 504 11.45 -8.47 2.11
N LYS A 505 10.41 -7.64 1.98
CA LYS A 505 9.31 -7.61 2.97
C LYS A 505 8.49 -8.89 2.87
N ALA A 506 8.02 -9.40 4.01
CA ALA A 506 7.15 -10.58 4.06
C ALA A 506 5.85 -10.39 3.25
N SER A 507 5.39 -9.14 3.08
CA SER A 507 4.22 -8.78 2.27
C SER A 507 4.36 -9.08 0.77
N TYR A 508 5.58 -9.34 0.26
CA TYR A 508 5.84 -9.44 -1.18
C TYR A 508 5.17 -10.63 -1.85
N PHE A 509 4.96 -11.73 -1.12
CA PHE A 509 4.31 -12.92 -1.67
C PHE A 509 2.84 -13.07 -1.21
N GLY A 510 2.28 -12.02 -0.60
CA GLY A 510 0.95 -12.02 0.01
C GLY A 510 0.94 -12.68 1.40
N ALA A 511 -0.12 -12.43 2.17
CA ALA A 511 -0.34 -13.15 3.43
C ALA A 511 -0.73 -14.61 3.13
N THR A 512 -0.17 -15.53 3.91
CA THR A 512 -0.49 -16.98 3.90
C THR A 512 -1.97 -17.25 4.04
#